data_AF-A0A3B0Y5N3-F1
#
_entry.id   AF-A0A3B0Y5N3-F1
#
_cell.length_a   1.000
_cell.length_b   1.000
_cell.length_c   1.000
_cell.angle_alpha   90.00
_cell.angle_beta   90.00
_cell.angle_gamma   90.00
#
_symmetry.space_group_name_H-M   'P 1'
#
loop_
_entity.id
_entity.type
_entity.pdbx_description
1 polymer ?
#
loop_
_entity_poly.entity_id
_entity_poly.type
_entity_poly.pdbx_seq_one_letter_code
_entity_poly.pdbx_strand_id
1 'polypeptide(L)'
;MNGTIPGYLHRQRGVATLLIALVLMLAVTVLTLSVARSSINQTNIDNNQQWHDHLFIAAESAIERLLPDLTEIPESEWRRLPGEEQDIWQQSENDNQITTDLQIIRSPLPRRFITIQASTRRSEGSGPGVQITRQFRELGILSPLGELAPPLVTRGCPTDTALNQEIYPRDADSNKANVAIWLTDGACPASEMDTHGGAIQAMVLPDELWDALFTLDREAYAELVEQEQRLPASQRRYWIATPADLDSQGRWSRSLGTVDQHRLLYFPPETGCPEFAAGVRLYGVVFIDAPCPRPLARLSLDLYGTLIVNGRVNLGPGAVQLANIQLEDSRQAALRFPALRLTRVPGTWRDF
;
A
#
# COMPACT_ATOMS: atom_id res chain seq x y z
N MET A 1 57.12 92.51 -20.14
CA MET A 1 57.50 91.09 -20.26
C MET A 1 58.06 90.63 -18.92
N ASN A 2 57.67 89.40 -18.51
CA ASN A 2 58.12 88.63 -17.33
C ASN A 2 57.60 89.12 -15.96
N GLY A 3 56.97 88.32 -15.09
CA GLY A 3 56.69 86.87 -15.10
C GLY A 3 56.96 86.25 -13.72
N THR A 4 55.94 85.57 -13.17
CA THR A 4 55.96 84.46 -12.19
C THR A 4 55.97 84.68 -10.66
N ILE A 5 55.07 83.90 -10.03
CA ILE A 5 54.62 83.76 -8.62
C ILE A 5 55.44 82.65 -7.93
N PRO A 6 55.76 82.70 -6.61
CA PRO A 6 55.26 81.63 -5.71
C PRO A 6 55.12 82.02 -4.21
N GLY A 7 53.93 81.84 -3.65
CA GLY A 7 53.70 81.92 -2.19
C GLY A 7 52.57 81.01 -1.66
N TYR A 8 52.01 80.14 -2.49
CA TYR A 8 50.81 79.32 -2.17
C TYR A 8 51.09 77.81 -1.96
N LEU A 9 52.36 77.37 -1.97
CA LEU A 9 52.71 75.94 -1.99
C LEU A 9 52.75 75.23 -0.62
N HIS A 10 52.80 75.94 0.52
CA HIS A 10 52.87 75.28 1.84
C HIS A 10 51.50 75.10 2.52
N ARG A 11 50.52 75.98 2.29
CA ARG A 11 49.17 75.84 2.86
C ARG A 11 48.32 74.79 2.14
N GLN A 12 48.61 74.51 0.87
CA GLN A 12 47.94 73.46 0.08
C GLN A 12 48.36 72.03 0.45
N ARG A 13 49.58 71.84 0.99
CA ARG A 13 50.08 70.50 1.39
C ARG A 13 49.34 69.92 2.61
N GLY A 14 48.92 70.77 3.56
CA GLY A 14 48.16 70.31 4.74
C GLY A 14 46.70 69.94 4.45
N VAL A 15 46.08 70.56 3.44
CA VAL A 15 44.72 70.21 3.00
C VAL A 15 44.72 68.90 2.21
N ALA A 16 45.73 68.69 1.37
CA ALA A 16 45.87 67.45 0.60
C ALA A 16 46.06 66.22 1.49
N THR A 17 46.88 66.31 2.56
CA THR A 17 47.06 65.20 3.50
C THR A 17 45.80 64.89 4.31
N LEU A 18 45.03 65.91 4.72
CA LEU A 18 43.74 65.73 5.39
C LEU A 18 42.70 65.05 4.48
N LEU A 19 42.63 65.45 3.21
CA LEU A 19 41.69 64.86 2.25
C LEU A 19 42.04 63.39 1.98
N ILE A 20 43.33 63.08 1.78
CA ILE A 20 43.80 61.70 1.62
C ILE A 20 43.49 60.86 2.87
N ALA A 21 43.74 61.38 4.07
CA ALA A 21 43.42 60.69 5.32
C ALA A 21 41.91 60.43 5.48
N LEU A 22 41.07 61.40 5.10
CA LEU A 22 39.62 61.26 5.15
C LEU A 22 39.08 60.24 4.14
N VAL A 23 39.59 60.25 2.91
CA VAL A 23 39.24 59.26 1.88
C VAL A 23 39.69 57.86 2.31
N LEU A 24 40.88 57.71 2.90
CA LEU A 24 41.36 56.44 3.44
C LEU A 24 40.49 55.95 4.59
N MET A 25 40.11 56.81 5.55
CA MET A 25 39.19 56.44 6.63
C MET A 25 37.82 56.03 6.10
N LEU A 26 37.30 56.73 5.08
CA LEU A 26 36.04 56.37 4.44
C LEU A 26 36.15 55.03 3.70
N ALA A 27 37.26 54.76 3.01
CA ALA A 27 37.50 53.48 2.35
C ALA A 27 37.58 52.31 3.36
N VAL A 28 38.28 52.50 4.47
CA VAL A 28 38.40 51.48 5.53
C VAL A 28 37.05 51.22 6.22
N THR A 29 36.25 52.26 6.47
CA THR A 29 34.90 52.10 7.05
C THR A 29 33.95 51.37 6.11
N VAL A 30 33.99 51.66 4.80
CA VAL A 30 33.20 50.93 3.80
C VAL A 30 33.65 49.46 3.70
N LEU A 31 34.95 49.19 3.70
CA LEU A 31 35.50 47.84 3.66
C LEU A 31 35.08 47.03 4.89
N THR A 32 35.24 47.60 6.09
CA THR A 32 34.86 46.94 7.35
C THR A 32 33.36 46.67 7.43
N LEU A 33 32.51 47.61 6.99
CA LEU A 33 31.06 47.39 6.92
C LEU A 33 30.70 46.28 5.91
N SER A 34 31.39 46.21 4.78
CA SER A 34 31.20 45.16 3.77
C SER A 34 31.54 43.78 4.33
N VAL A 35 32.69 43.66 5.01
CA VAL A 35 33.12 42.40 5.68
C VAL A 35 32.12 42.00 6.78
N ALA A 36 31.67 42.96 7.60
CA ALA A 36 30.69 42.68 8.66
C ALA A 36 29.36 42.18 8.09
N ARG A 37 28.85 42.79 7.02
CA ARG A 37 27.64 42.32 6.32
C ARG A 37 27.84 40.93 5.73
N SER A 38 28.97 40.67 5.11
CA SER A 38 29.30 39.34 4.55
C SER A 38 29.33 38.28 5.65
N SER A 39 29.92 38.58 6.81
CA SER A 39 29.96 37.66 7.95
C SER A 39 28.57 37.36 8.50
N ILE A 40 27.72 38.39 8.67
CA ILE A 40 26.35 38.21 9.15
C ILE A 40 25.53 37.36 8.17
N ASN A 41 25.66 37.61 6.87
CA ASN A 41 24.98 36.82 5.85
C ASN A 41 25.44 35.36 5.87
N GLN A 42 26.73 35.11 6.01
CA GLN A 42 27.26 33.75 6.10
C GLN A 42 26.71 33.03 7.34
N THR A 43 26.72 33.67 8.51
CA THR A 43 26.14 33.10 9.73
C THR A 43 24.64 32.80 9.57
N ASN A 44 23.89 33.66 8.89
CA ASN A 44 22.47 33.41 8.62
C ASN A 44 22.26 32.23 7.67
N ILE A 45 23.09 32.10 6.63
CA ILE A 45 23.03 30.96 5.69
C ILE A 45 23.38 29.66 6.42
N ASP A 46 24.46 29.65 7.20
CA ASP A 46 24.90 28.47 7.95
C ASP A 46 23.85 28.05 8.99
N ASN A 47 23.26 29.00 9.72
CA ASN A 47 22.17 28.72 10.66
C ASN A 47 20.93 28.18 9.95
N ASN A 48 20.54 28.76 8.82
CA ASN A 48 19.40 28.28 8.04
C ASN A 48 19.65 26.86 7.50
N GLN A 49 20.87 26.56 7.06
CA GLN A 49 21.24 25.22 6.60
C GLN A 49 21.18 24.21 7.75
N GLN A 50 21.72 24.54 8.92
CA GLN A 50 21.63 23.68 10.10
C GLN A 50 20.18 23.41 10.52
N TRP A 51 19.33 24.43 10.48
CA TRP A 51 17.90 24.27 10.77
C TRP A 51 17.21 23.41 9.71
N HIS A 52 17.52 23.62 8.43
CA HIS A 52 17.00 22.80 7.35
C HIS A 52 17.35 21.33 7.54
N ASP A 53 18.62 21.01 7.78
CA ASP A 53 19.09 19.63 8.00
C ASP A 53 18.42 18.99 9.23
N HIS A 54 18.25 19.77 10.31
CA HIS A 54 17.56 19.29 11.51
C HIS A 54 16.07 19.02 11.25
N LEU A 55 15.37 19.92 10.57
CA LEU A 55 13.95 19.75 10.20
C LEU A 55 13.76 18.57 9.24
N PHE A 56 14.71 18.36 8.32
CA PHE A 56 14.72 17.22 7.41
C PHE A 56 14.85 15.89 8.17
N ILE A 57 15.83 15.78 9.08
CA ILE A 57 16.01 14.58 9.91
C ILE A 57 14.77 14.33 10.78
N ALA A 58 14.18 15.39 11.35
CA ALA A 58 12.95 15.28 12.13
C ALA A 58 11.81 14.71 11.26
N ALA A 59 11.62 15.22 10.05
CA ALA A 59 10.61 14.74 9.12
C ALA A 59 10.84 13.26 8.73
N GLU A 60 12.07 12.86 8.40
CA GLU A 60 12.38 11.46 8.09
C GLU A 60 12.15 10.54 9.29
N SER A 61 12.57 10.94 10.48
CA SER A 61 12.37 10.15 11.69
C SER A 61 10.89 9.98 12.05
N ALA A 62 10.06 10.99 11.77
CA ALA A 62 8.62 10.91 11.98
C ALA A 62 7.97 9.90 11.02
N ILE A 63 8.40 9.87 9.75
CA ILE A 63 7.94 8.84 8.80
C ILE A 63 8.36 7.45 9.29
N GLU A 64 9.61 7.25 9.68
CA GLU A 64 10.09 5.94 10.12
C GLU A 64 9.41 5.45 11.41
N ARG A 65 9.11 6.35 12.35
CA ARG A 65 8.33 6.02 13.56
C ARG A 65 6.90 5.59 13.25
N LEU A 66 6.30 6.14 12.20
CA LEU A 66 4.92 5.84 11.79
C LEU A 66 4.77 4.49 11.08
N LEU A 67 5.83 3.97 10.45
CA LEU A 67 5.73 2.76 9.61
C LEU A 67 5.22 1.50 10.33
N PRO A 68 5.67 1.17 11.56
CA PRO A 68 5.16 -0.02 12.27
C PRO A 68 3.67 0.08 12.60
N ASP A 69 3.19 1.29 12.93
CA ASP A 69 1.83 1.52 13.39
C ASP A 69 0.83 1.65 12.21
N LEU A 70 1.35 1.85 10.99
CA LEU A 70 0.54 2.13 9.81
C LEU A 70 -0.49 1.03 9.50
N THR A 71 -0.11 -0.22 9.76
CA THR A 71 -0.94 -1.41 9.53
C THR A 71 -1.99 -1.62 10.61
N GLU A 72 -1.85 -0.94 11.75
CA GLU A 72 -2.77 -0.99 12.88
C GLU A 72 -3.84 0.11 12.83
N ILE A 73 -3.66 1.14 11.99
CA ILE A 73 -4.63 2.24 11.86
C ILE A 73 -5.98 1.70 11.37
N PRO A 74 -7.04 1.76 12.19
CA PRO A 74 -8.34 1.20 11.84
C PRO A 74 -8.98 1.99 10.69
N GLU A 75 -9.73 1.31 9.82
CA GLU A 75 -10.40 1.93 8.66
C GLU A 75 -11.32 3.10 9.05
N SER A 76 -11.88 3.10 10.27
CA SER A 76 -12.73 4.18 10.77
C SER A 76 -12.00 5.52 10.96
N GLU A 77 -10.68 5.51 11.10
CA GLU A 77 -9.88 6.74 11.22
C GLU A 77 -9.56 7.37 9.86
N TRP A 78 -9.78 6.63 8.78
CA TRP A 78 -9.54 7.13 7.44
C TRP A 78 -10.71 8.01 6.98
N ARG A 79 -10.37 9.21 6.49
CA ARG A 79 -11.35 10.12 5.90
C ARG A 79 -11.25 10.02 4.38
N ARG A 80 -12.38 9.93 3.68
CA ARG A 80 -12.37 9.99 2.20
C ARG A 80 -12.26 11.44 1.74
N LEU A 81 -11.36 11.72 0.79
CA LEU A 81 -11.22 13.05 0.23
C LEU A 81 -12.43 13.38 -0.69
N PRO A 82 -13.01 14.59 -0.62
CA PRO A 82 -14.14 14.95 -1.47
C PRO A 82 -13.72 14.98 -2.95
N GLY A 83 -14.38 14.18 -3.78
CA GLY A 83 -14.13 14.17 -5.23
C GLY A 83 -12.95 13.29 -5.69
N GLU A 84 -12.24 12.64 -4.77
CA GLU A 84 -11.20 11.66 -5.07
C GLU A 84 -11.52 10.31 -4.42
N GLU A 85 -11.14 9.21 -5.07
CA GLU A 85 -11.22 7.87 -4.49
C GLU A 85 -10.07 7.58 -3.49
N GLN A 86 -9.46 8.63 -2.94
CA GLN A 86 -8.35 8.55 -2.01
C GLN A 86 -8.82 8.70 -0.57
N ASP A 87 -8.17 7.95 0.32
CA ASP A 87 -8.40 8.04 1.75
C ASP A 87 -7.20 8.74 2.43
N ILE A 88 -7.47 9.61 3.40
CA ILE A 88 -6.48 10.41 4.12
C ILE A 88 -6.53 10.16 5.63
N TRP A 89 -5.36 10.06 6.24
CA TRP A 89 -5.15 10.09 7.68
C TRP A 89 -4.13 11.18 8.04
N GLN A 90 -4.29 11.82 9.20
CA GLN A 90 -3.44 12.94 9.62
C GLN A 90 -3.14 12.87 11.12
N GLN A 91 -1.91 13.21 11.50
CA GLN A 91 -1.46 13.37 12.88
C GLN A 91 -0.52 14.57 12.98
N SER A 92 -0.52 15.25 14.11
CA SER A 92 0.42 16.34 14.41
C SER A 92 1.14 16.05 15.72
N GLU A 93 2.46 16.23 15.74
CA GLU A 93 3.35 16.09 16.90
C GLU A 93 4.09 17.41 17.13
N ASN A 94 4.29 17.80 18.39
CA ASN A 94 5.02 19.02 18.76
C ASN A 94 5.96 18.75 19.93
N ASP A 95 7.27 18.90 19.70
CA ASP A 95 8.33 18.64 20.68
C ASP A 95 8.95 19.94 21.23
N ASN A 96 8.11 20.96 21.50
CA ASN A 96 8.45 22.32 21.96
C ASN A 96 9.33 23.16 21.00
N GLN A 97 10.17 22.55 20.17
CA GLN A 97 11.06 23.21 19.22
C GLN A 97 10.61 23.02 17.77
N ILE A 98 10.08 21.84 17.45
CA ILE A 98 9.65 21.44 16.11
C ILE A 98 8.22 20.95 16.18
N THR A 99 7.40 21.43 15.25
CA THR A 99 6.07 20.87 14.96
C THR A 99 6.17 20.05 13.68
N THR A 100 5.71 18.81 13.76
CA THR A 100 5.70 17.84 12.67
C THR A 100 4.27 17.44 12.35
N ASP A 101 3.82 17.77 11.15
CA ASP A 101 2.52 17.40 10.63
C ASP A 101 2.70 16.20 9.68
N LEU A 102 2.12 15.06 10.04
CA LEU A 102 2.10 13.82 9.24
C LEU A 102 0.77 13.68 8.52
N GLN A 103 0.84 13.41 7.23
CA GLN A 103 -0.31 13.13 6.39
C GLN A 103 -0.05 11.86 5.59
N ILE A 104 -1.03 10.97 5.58
CA ILE A 104 -0.98 9.72 4.86
C ILE A 104 -2.11 9.69 3.85
N ILE A 105 -1.78 9.39 2.60
CA ILE A 105 -2.72 9.34 1.48
C ILE A 105 -2.65 7.94 0.88
N ARG A 106 -3.77 7.22 0.87
CA ARG A 106 -3.89 5.90 0.23
C ARG A 106 -4.47 6.07 -1.17
N SER A 107 -3.86 5.39 -2.13
CA SER A 107 -4.41 5.32 -3.51
C SER A 107 -5.75 4.57 -3.53
N PRO A 108 -6.60 4.84 -4.54
CA PRO A 108 -7.81 4.05 -4.76
C PRO A 108 -7.49 2.58 -4.99
N LEU A 109 -8.50 1.72 -4.82
CA LEU A 109 -8.34 0.28 -4.99
C LEU A 109 -7.86 -0.06 -6.42
N PRO A 110 -6.87 -0.96 -6.58
CA PRO A 110 -6.16 -1.67 -5.51
C PRO A 110 -5.20 -0.74 -4.74
N ARG A 111 -5.30 -0.76 -3.40
CA ARG A 111 -4.51 0.05 -2.46
C ARG A 111 -3.06 -0.44 -2.45
N ARG A 112 -2.33 -0.13 -3.52
CA ARG A 112 -0.96 -0.62 -3.73
C ARG A 112 0.08 0.32 -3.16
N PHE A 113 -0.27 1.59 -3.08
CA PHE A 113 0.64 2.64 -2.67
C PHE A 113 0.03 3.53 -1.61
N ILE A 114 0.90 3.87 -0.67
CA ILE A 114 0.67 4.87 0.34
C ILE A 114 1.68 5.99 0.13
N THR A 115 1.20 7.22 0.12
CA THR A 115 2.04 8.40 0.14
C THR A 115 2.03 8.95 1.56
N ILE A 116 3.20 9.01 2.18
CA ILE A 116 3.40 9.66 3.48
C ILE A 116 4.07 11.01 3.23
N GLN A 117 3.47 12.06 3.78
CA GLN A 117 3.97 13.41 3.77
C GLN A 117 4.26 13.84 5.20
N ALA A 118 5.48 14.30 5.45
CA ALA A 118 5.88 14.89 6.72
C ALA A 118 6.28 16.35 6.48
N SER A 119 5.57 17.27 7.13
CA SER A 119 5.84 18.69 7.09
C SER A 119 6.37 19.13 8.46
N THR A 120 7.62 19.54 8.52
CA THR A 120 8.27 20.01 9.76
C THR A 120 8.53 21.50 9.70
N ARG A 121 8.31 22.17 10.84
CA ARG A 121 8.56 23.60 11.01
C ARG A 121 8.98 23.88 12.44
N ARG A 122 9.66 25.01 12.66
CA ARG A 122 9.95 25.48 14.01
C ARG A 122 8.64 25.82 14.72
N SER A 123 8.47 25.40 15.98
CA SER A 123 7.22 25.58 16.73
C SER A 123 6.86 27.05 16.97
N GLU A 124 7.85 27.94 16.96
CA GLU A 124 7.65 29.40 17.02
C GLU A 124 7.16 30.02 15.70
N GLY A 125 7.07 29.23 14.62
CA GLY A 125 6.60 29.67 13.30
C GLY A 125 7.62 30.51 12.51
N SER A 126 8.85 30.62 12.97
CA SER A 126 9.92 31.35 12.28
C SER A 126 10.68 30.46 11.28
N GLY A 127 11.20 31.06 10.20
CA GLY A 127 12.08 30.37 9.24
C GLY A 127 11.38 29.47 8.22
N PRO A 128 12.14 28.84 7.31
CA PRO A 128 11.62 27.89 6.34
C PRO A 128 11.20 26.58 7.03
N GLY A 129 10.10 25.99 6.56
CA GLY A 129 9.74 24.61 6.88
C GLY A 129 10.38 23.64 5.89
N VAL A 130 10.32 22.35 6.21
CA VAL A 130 10.72 21.26 5.31
C VAL A 130 9.51 20.37 5.08
N GLN A 131 9.29 19.95 3.84
CA GLN A 131 8.28 18.95 3.51
C GLN A 131 8.91 17.77 2.79
N ILE A 132 8.78 16.60 3.39
CA ILE A 132 9.25 15.34 2.82
C ILE A 132 8.05 14.53 2.37
N THR A 133 8.03 14.15 1.09
CA THR A 133 7.09 13.15 0.58
C THR A 133 7.83 11.84 0.30
N ARG A 134 7.24 10.72 0.71
CA ARG A 134 7.72 9.36 0.43
C ARG A 134 6.56 8.48 -0.01
N GLN A 135 6.81 7.63 -1.00
CA GLN A 135 5.85 6.63 -1.42
C GLN A 135 6.30 5.25 -0.93
N PHE A 136 5.34 4.51 -0.38
CA PHE A 136 5.49 3.15 0.08
C PHE A 136 4.56 2.25 -0.69
N ARG A 137 4.99 1.02 -0.90
CA ARG A 137 4.17 -0.05 -1.44
C ARG A 137 3.78 -0.99 -0.31
N GLU A 138 2.49 -1.20 -0.15
CA GLU A 138 1.96 -2.25 0.72
C GLU A 138 2.14 -3.61 0.05
N LEU A 139 2.75 -4.54 0.77
CA LEU A 139 2.88 -5.93 0.37
C LEU A 139 2.00 -6.75 1.32
N GLY A 140 0.83 -7.13 0.83
CA GLY A 140 -0.05 -8.08 1.52
C GLY A 140 0.36 -9.53 1.22
N ILE A 141 -0.44 -10.47 1.70
CA ILE A 141 -0.26 -11.89 1.42
C ILE A 141 -0.50 -12.26 -0.04
N LEU A 142 -1.37 -11.52 -0.73
CA LEU A 142 -1.64 -11.72 -2.15
C LEU A 142 -0.60 -10.98 -2.97
N SER A 143 -0.14 -11.63 -4.04
CA SER A 143 0.64 -10.97 -5.08
C SER A 143 -0.23 -9.95 -5.82
N PRO A 144 0.35 -9.02 -6.59
CA PRO A 144 -0.43 -8.10 -7.42
C PRO A 144 -1.37 -8.80 -8.41
N LEU A 145 -1.03 -10.03 -8.78
CA LEU A 145 -1.87 -10.88 -9.61
C LEU A 145 -2.96 -11.53 -8.77
N GLY A 146 -2.64 -12.02 -7.57
CA GLY A 146 -3.60 -12.57 -6.62
C GLY A 146 -4.70 -11.56 -6.20
N GLU A 147 -4.36 -10.28 -6.05
CA GLU A 147 -5.34 -9.21 -5.78
C GLU A 147 -6.38 -9.03 -6.90
N LEU A 148 -6.01 -9.41 -8.12
CA LEU A 148 -6.83 -9.29 -9.33
C LEU A 148 -7.45 -10.63 -9.72
N ALA A 149 -7.27 -11.67 -8.90
CA ALA A 149 -7.79 -12.98 -9.20
C ALA A 149 -9.33 -12.93 -9.33
N PRO A 150 -9.90 -13.56 -10.36
CA PRO A 150 -11.34 -13.64 -10.53
C PRO A 150 -11.93 -14.57 -9.46
N PRO A 151 -13.26 -14.75 -9.41
CA PRO A 151 -13.86 -15.65 -8.44
C PRO A 151 -13.39 -17.10 -8.50
N LEU A 152 -12.97 -17.59 -9.68
CA LEU A 152 -12.42 -18.93 -9.85
C LEU A 152 -11.07 -18.92 -10.59
N VAL A 153 -10.04 -19.51 -9.97
CA VAL A 153 -8.76 -19.83 -10.60
C VAL A 153 -8.55 -21.33 -10.52
N THR A 154 -8.30 -21.99 -11.65
CA THR A 154 -8.16 -23.43 -11.69
C THR A 154 -7.07 -23.87 -12.65
N ARG A 155 -6.26 -24.84 -12.21
CA ARG A 155 -5.30 -25.55 -13.06
C ARG A 155 -5.97 -26.72 -13.76
N GLY A 156 -6.56 -26.44 -14.90
CA GLY A 156 -7.34 -27.37 -15.69
C GLY A 156 -8.81 -27.00 -15.70
N CYS A 157 -9.65 -27.90 -16.21
CA CYS A 157 -11.03 -27.55 -16.54
C CYS A 157 -11.99 -27.73 -15.36
N PRO A 158 -12.90 -26.76 -15.15
CA PRO A 158 -14.14 -27.00 -14.45
C PRO A 158 -14.91 -28.15 -15.14
N THR A 159 -15.46 -29.05 -14.33
CA THR A 159 -16.19 -30.24 -14.76
C THR A 159 -17.54 -30.32 -14.08
N ASP A 160 -18.47 -31.09 -14.66
CA ASP A 160 -19.79 -31.37 -14.10
C ASP A 160 -20.56 -30.07 -13.81
N THR A 161 -20.84 -29.32 -14.88
CA THR A 161 -21.47 -28.00 -14.83
C THR A 161 -22.98 -28.18 -14.75
N ALA A 162 -23.47 -28.51 -13.56
CA ALA A 162 -24.90 -28.55 -13.31
C ALA A 162 -25.49 -27.15 -13.46
N LEU A 163 -26.75 -27.09 -13.91
CA LEU A 163 -27.59 -25.91 -13.75
C LEU A 163 -27.55 -25.53 -12.25
N ASN A 164 -27.32 -24.25 -11.92
CA ASN A 164 -27.11 -23.68 -10.56
C ASN A 164 -25.65 -23.43 -10.13
N GLN A 165 -24.70 -23.40 -11.07
CA GLN A 165 -23.36 -22.89 -10.81
C GLN A 165 -23.25 -21.45 -11.32
N GLU A 166 -23.18 -20.51 -10.39
CA GLU A 166 -23.19 -19.07 -10.67
C GLU A 166 -21.86 -18.46 -10.26
N ILE A 167 -21.22 -17.77 -11.20
CA ILE A 167 -19.95 -17.09 -11.00
C ILE A 167 -20.14 -15.60 -11.30
N TYR A 168 -20.10 -14.78 -10.26
CA TYR A 168 -20.29 -13.33 -10.35
C TYR A 168 -18.93 -12.62 -10.36
N PRO A 169 -18.36 -12.25 -11.52
CA PRO A 169 -17.15 -11.45 -11.57
C PRO A 169 -17.38 -10.05 -10.98
N ARG A 170 -16.31 -9.25 -10.92
CA ARG A 170 -16.45 -7.81 -10.70
C ARG A 170 -17.31 -7.20 -11.83
N ASP A 171 -18.21 -6.30 -11.46
CA ASP A 171 -19.15 -5.64 -12.37
C ASP A 171 -20.05 -6.63 -13.15
N ALA A 172 -20.39 -7.77 -12.53
CA ALA A 172 -21.33 -8.78 -13.04
C ALA A 172 -22.65 -8.18 -13.52
N ASP A 173 -23.31 -8.86 -14.47
CA ASP A 173 -24.57 -8.46 -15.10
C ASP A 173 -24.52 -7.09 -15.81
N SER A 174 -23.30 -6.60 -16.09
CA SER A 174 -23.06 -5.37 -16.83
C SER A 174 -22.21 -5.61 -18.08
N ASN A 175 -22.21 -4.64 -19.00
CA ASN A 175 -21.31 -4.66 -20.16
C ASN A 175 -19.83 -4.44 -19.80
N LYS A 176 -19.51 -4.27 -18.52
CA LYS A 176 -18.15 -4.12 -17.97
C LYS A 176 -17.75 -5.31 -17.09
N ALA A 177 -18.53 -6.39 -17.08
CA ALA A 177 -18.21 -7.59 -16.33
C ALA A 177 -16.77 -8.05 -16.62
N ASN A 178 -16.01 -8.22 -15.55
CA ASN A 178 -14.61 -8.59 -15.63
C ASN A 178 -14.45 -10.10 -15.84
N VAL A 179 -13.23 -10.61 -15.73
CA VAL A 179 -12.95 -12.03 -15.84
C VAL A 179 -13.62 -12.79 -14.68
N ALA A 180 -14.33 -13.87 -15.00
CA ALA A 180 -14.99 -14.76 -14.05
C ALA A 180 -14.11 -15.97 -13.70
N ILE A 181 -13.34 -16.47 -14.68
CA ILE A 181 -12.53 -17.67 -14.52
C ILE A 181 -11.14 -17.48 -15.14
N TRP A 182 -10.09 -17.86 -14.40
CA TRP A 182 -8.76 -18.11 -14.95
C TRP A 182 -8.51 -19.60 -15.11
N LEU A 183 -8.17 -20.00 -16.34
CA LEU A 183 -7.73 -21.35 -16.69
C LEU A 183 -6.21 -21.32 -16.89
N THR A 184 -5.46 -22.03 -16.04
CA THR A 184 -4.00 -21.90 -16.04
C THR A 184 -3.26 -23.04 -16.73
N ASP A 185 -3.97 -24.00 -17.31
CA ASP A 185 -3.40 -25.19 -17.98
C ASP A 185 -4.13 -25.51 -19.29
N GLY A 186 -4.22 -24.51 -20.17
CA GLY A 186 -4.76 -24.65 -21.52
C GLY A 186 -6.25 -24.32 -21.68
N ALA A 187 -6.76 -24.61 -22.87
CA ALA A 187 -8.14 -24.32 -23.24
C ALA A 187 -9.08 -25.45 -22.77
N CYS A 188 -10.20 -25.05 -22.19
CA CYS A 188 -11.24 -25.97 -21.76
C CYS A 188 -12.40 -26.00 -22.76
N PRO A 189 -13.17 -27.11 -22.83
CA PRO A 189 -14.43 -27.12 -23.54
C PRO A 189 -15.37 -26.05 -22.96
N ALA A 190 -16.33 -25.62 -23.77
CA ALA A 190 -17.37 -24.70 -23.31
C ALA A 190 -18.05 -25.27 -22.06
N SER A 191 -18.22 -24.41 -21.06
CA SER A 191 -18.86 -24.72 -19.78
C SER A 191 -20.28 -24.14 -19.79
N GLU A 192 -21.23 -24.84 -19.16
CA GLU A 192 -22.60 -24.37 -18.96
C GLU A 192 -22.77 -23.52 -17.68
N MET A 193 -21.66 -23.13 -17.02
CA MET A 193 -21.70 -22.25 -15.85
C MET A 193 -22.20 -20.85 -16.26
N ASP A 194 -23.05 -20.25 -15.42
CA ASP A 194 -23.44 -18.85 -15.59
C ASP A 194 -22.31 -17.96 -15.08
N THR A 195 -21.62 -17.27 -15.97
CA THR A 195 -20.54 -16.35 -15.62
C THR A 195 -21.02 -14.91 -15.41
N HIS A 196 -22.33 -14.65 -15.46
CA HIS A 196 -22.94 -13.33 -15.29
C HIS A 196 -22.27 -12.25 -16.14
N GLY A 197 -22.03 -12.58 -17.42
CA GLY A 197 -21.36 -11.73 -18.40
C GLY A 197 -19.82 -11.73 -18.33
N GLY A 198 -19.23 -12.45 -17.37
CA GLY A 198 -17.79 -12.53 -17.19
C GLY A 198 -17.08 -13.41 -18.19
N ALA A 199 -15.85 -13.02 -18.52
CA ALA A 199 -15.00 -13.78 -19.44
C ALA A 199 -14.36 -15.00 -18.76
N ILE A 200 -14.16 -16.07 -19.53
CA ILE A 200 -13.26 -17.18 -19.18
C ILE A 200 -11.94 -16.93 -19.91
N GLN A 201 -10.86 -16.75 -19.16
CA GLN A 201 -9.56 -16.38 -19.70
C GLN A 201 -8.52 -17.47 -19.43
N ALA A 202 -7.83 -17.90 -20.49
CA ALA A 202 -6.62 -18.70 -20.34
C ALA A 202 -5.45 -17.80 -19.92
N MET A 203 -4.77 -18.18 -18.84
CA MET A 203 -3.66 -17.45 -18.25
C MET A 203 -2.42 -18.34 -18.22
N VAL A 204 -1.28 -17.84 -18.67
CA VAL A 204 0.00 -18.53 -18.48
C VAL A 204 0.58 -18.09 -17.15
N LEU A 205 0.47 -18.94 -16.15
CA LEU A 205 1.03 -18.72 -14.82
C LEU A 205 2.24 -19.65 -14.60
N PRO A 206 3.12 -19.33 -13.64
CA PRO A 206 4.14 -20.26 -13.16
C PRO A 206 3.59 -21.66 -12.84
N ASP A 207 4.48 -22.65 -12.91
CA ASP A 207 4.20 -24.07 -12.59
C ASP A 207 3.73 -24.27 -11.14
N GLU A 208 3.96 -23.33 -10.25
CA GLU A 208 3.35 -23.29 -8.91
C GLU A 208 2.34 -22.14 -8.85
N LEU A 209 1.05 -22.47 -8.74
CA LEU A 209 -0.01 -21.45 -8.60
C LEU A 209 0.19 -20.60 -7.35
N TRP A 210 0.73 -21.19 -6.30
CA TRP A 210 1.00 -20.52 -5.04
C TRP A 210 1.93 -19.32 -5.26
N ASP A 211 3.09 -19.55 -5.88
CA ASP A 211 4.11 -18.53 -6.13
C ASP A 211 3.63 -17.41 -7.06
N ALA A 212 2.65 -17.70 -7.92
CA ALA A 212 2.05 -16.72 -8.80
C ALA A 212 1.09 -15.77 -8.06
N LEU A 213 0.36 -16.28 -7.06
CA LEU A 213 -0.79 -15.61 -6.46
C LEU A 213 -0.52 -15.10 -5.04
N PHE A 214 0.51 -15.60 -4.37
CA PHE A 214 0.89 -15.19 -3.02
C PHE A 214 2.30 -14.59 -2.99
N THR A 215 2.55 -13.72 -2.00
CA THR A 215 3.87 -13.12 -1.77
C THR A 215 4.73 -13.93 -0.80
N LEU A 216 4.09 -14.76 0.03
CA LEU A 216 4.74 -15.67 0.96
C LEU A 216 4.83 -17.06 0.35
N ASP A 217 5.87 -17.81 0.69
CA ASP A 217 5.87 -19.25 0.49
C ASP A 217 4.97 -19.96 1.52
N ARG A 218 4.76 -21.27 1.34
CA ARG A 218 3.86 -22.08 2.19
C ARG A 218 4.39 -22.21 3.63
N GLU A 219 5.71 -22.18 3.83
CA GLU A 219 6.34 -22.28 5.15
C GLU A 219 6.10 -20.99 5.95
N ALA A 220 6.40 -19.82 5.36
CA ALA A 220 6.11 -18.52 5.94
C ALA A 220 4.61 -18.32 6.20
N TYR A 221 3.73 -18.87 5.35
CA TYR A 221 2.30 -18.87 5.60
C TYR A 221 1.92 -19.72 6.82
N ALA A 222 2.52 -20.89 6.99
CA ALA A 222 2.30 -21.73 8.16
C ALA A 222 2.76 -21.03 9.45
N GLU A 223 3.92 -20.37 9.43
CA GLU A 223 4.39 -19.55 10.57
C GLU A 223 3.40 -18.43 10.90
N LEU A 224 2.85 -17.76 9.90
CA LEU A 224 1.83 -16.71 10.08
C LEU A 224 0.56 -17.26 10.74
N VAL A 225 0.11 -18.44 10.31
CA VAL A 225 -1.05 -19.13 10.88
C VAL A 225 -0.78 -19.53 12.33
N GLU A 226 0.43 -20.03 12.65
CA GLU A 226 0.84 -20.36 14.02
C GLU A 226 0.87 -19.14 14.94
N GLN A 227 1.36 -18.00 14.45
CA GLN A 227 1.33 -16.74 15.21
C GLN A 227 -0.10 -16.34 15.57
N GLU A 228 -1.05 -16.51 14.65
CA GLU A 228 -2.46 -16.22 14.88
C GLU A 228 -3.18 -17.25 15.78
N GLN A 229 -2.59 -18.42 16.05
CA GLN A 229 -3.22 -19.40 16.97
C GLN A 229 -3.41 -18.82 18.38
N ARG A 230 -2.59 -17.83 18.77
CA ARG A 230 -2.72 -17.09 20.04
C ARG A 230 -3.95 -16.19 20.08
N LEU A 231 -4.53 -15.86 18.93
CA LEU A 231 -5.73 -15.05 18.81
C LEU A 231 -7.00 -15.91 18.92
N PRO A 232 -8.12 -15.34 19.40
CA PRO A 232 -9.43 -15.96 19.30
C PRO A 232 -9.76 -16.30 17.83
N ALA A 233 -10.47 -17.41 17.60
CA ALA A 233 -10.82 -17.86 16.24
C ALA A 233 -11.54 -16.79 15.40
N SER A 234 -12.34 -15.92 16.03
CA SER A 234 -13.01 -14.80 15.37
C SER A 234 -12.07 -13.68 14.90
N GLN A 235 -10.82 -13.66 15.35
CA GLN A 235 -9.82 -12.67 14.96
C GLN A 235 -8.84 -13.21 13.91
N ARG A 236 -8.63 -14.53 13.85
CA ARG A 236 -7.69 -15.22 12.93
C ARG A 236 -8.04 -15.03 11.47
N ARG A 237 -7.15 -14.41 10.69
CA ARG A 237 -7.25 -14.17 9.25
C ARG A 237 -6.74 -15.33 8.40
N TYR A 238 -5.85 -16.15 8.92
CA TYR A 238 -5.17 -17.19 8.17
C TYR A 238 -5.47 -18.56 8.75
N TRP A 239 -5.79 -19.51 7.87
CA TRP A 239 -6.21 -20.86 8.22
C TRP A 239 -5.50 -21.89 7.34
N ILE A 240 -5.03 -22.97 7.96
CA ILE A 240 -4.60 -24.20 7.30
C ILE A 240 -5.56 -25.29 7.76
N ALA A 241 -6.26 -25.89 6.82
CA ALA A 241 -7.19 -26.97 7.10
C ALA A 241 -6.41 -28.26 7.33
N THR A 242 -6.71 -28.93 8.44
CA THR A 242 -6.21 -30.25 8.75
C THR A 242 -7.31 -31.30 8.59
N PRO A 243 -6.98 -32.60 8.49
CA PRO A 243 -8.00 -33.65 8.50
C PRO A 243 -8.92 -33.62 9.73
N ALA A 244 -8.46 -33.07 10.85
CA ALA A 244 -9.26 -32.91 12.07
C ALA A 244 -10.31 -31.79 11.99
N ASP A 245 -10.20 -30.89 11.01
CA ASP A 245 -11.19 -29.82 10.77
C ASP A 245 -12.36 -30.28 9.90
N LEU A 246 -12.23 -31.45 9.25
CA LEU A 246 -13.27 -32.05 8.43
C LEU A 246 -14.19 -32.91 9.30
N ASP A 247 -15.48 -32.94 8.95
CA ASP A 247 -16.43 -33.84 9.60
C ASP A 247 -16.17 -35.31 9.24
N SER A 248 -16.94 -36.23 9.81
CA SER A 248 -16.81 -37.67 9.56
C SER A 248 -17.04 -38.08 8.10
N GLN A 249 -17.58 -37.18 7.26
CA GLN A 249 -17.78 -37.38 5.83
C GLN A 249 -16.70 -36.68 4.99
N GLY A 250 -15.67 -36.12 5.64
CA GLY A 250 -14.60 -35.36 4.97
C GLY A 250 -15.06 -33.98 4.53
N ARG A 251 -16.07 -33.39 5.19
CA ARG A 251 -16.61 -32.09 4.82
C ARG A 251 -16.12 -30.94 5.67
N TRP A 252 -15.81 -29.83 5.02
CA TRP A 252 -15.60 -28.56 5.70
C TRP A 252 -16.96 -27.93 6.03
N SER A 253 -17.19 -27.66 7.32
CA SER A 253 -18.50 -27.18 7.82
C SER A 253 -18.48 -25.78 8.43
N ARG A 254 -17.33 -25.09 8.43
CA ARG A 254 -17.17 -23.79 9.08
C ARG A 254 -17.32 -22.65 8.07
N SER A 255 -18.17 -21.69 8.39
CA SER A 255 -18.19 -20.41 7.66
C SER A 255 -17.08 -19.52 8.18
N LEU A 256 -16.35 -18.84 7.29
CA LEU A 256 -15.18 -18.04 7.63
C LEU A 256 -15.27 -16.64 7.02
N GLY A 257 -14.91 -15.65 7.83
CA GLY A 257 -14.81 -14.26 7.40
C GLY A 257 -16.15 -13.52 7.38
N THR A 258 -16.06 -12.25 7.04
CA THR A 258 -17.18 -11.33 6.81
C THR A 258 -16.82 -10.37 5.68
N VAL A 259 -17.79 -9.56 5.25
CA VAL A 259 -17.58 -8.49 4.26
C VAL A 259 -16.44 -7.54 4.63
N ASP A 260 -16.21 -7.30 5.93
CA ASP A 260 -15.14 -6.41 6.41
C ASP A 260 -13.87 -7.17 6.84
N GLN A 261 -13.95 -8.50 6.97
CA GLN A 261 -12.86 -9.31 7.50
C GLN A 261 -12.66 -10.59 6.68
N HIS A 262 -11.93 -10.43 5.58
CA HIS A 262 -11.55 -11.53 4.69
C HIS A 262 -10.56 -12.50 5.34
N ARG A 263 -10.67 -13.77 4.96
CA ARG A 263 -9.83 -14.87 5.44
C ARG A 263 -9.11 -15.56 4.28
N LEU A 264 -7.94 -16.11 4.56
CA LEU A 264 -7.28 -17.06 3.67
C LEU A 264 -7.41 -18.45 4.28
N LEU A 265 -8.02 -19.37 3.54
CA LEU A 265 -8.17 -20.77 3.91
C LEU A 265 -7.36 -21.63 2.94
N TYR A 266 -6.34 -22.32 3.46
CA TYR A 266 -5.48 -23.20 2.70
C TYR A 266 -5.80 -24.67 3.01
N PHE A 267 -6.09 -25.46 1.97
CA PHE A 267 -6.16 -26.91 2.04
C PHE A 267 -4.87 -27.48 1.43
N PRO A 268 -3.93 -27.95 2.25
CA PRO A 268 -2.69 -28.51 1.75
C PRO A 268 -2.91 -29.88 1.08
N PRO A 269 -1.94 -30.39 0.31
CA PRO A 269 -2.09 -31.63 -0.47
C PRO A 269 -2.49 -32.84 0.39
N GLU A 270 -2.02 -32.92 1.64
CA GLU A 270 -2.33 -33.98 2.60
C GLU A 270 -3.79 -33.97 3.08
N THR A 271 -4.44 -32.80 3.11
CA THR A 271 -5.88 -32.68 3.40
C THR A 271 -6.70 -32.99 2.14
N GLY A 272 -6.12 -32.71 0.96
CA GLY A 272 -6.76 -32.93 -0.34
C GLY A 272 -7.92 -31.99 -0.59
N CYS A 273 -8.78 -32.35 -1.55
CA CYS A 273 -9.97 -31.57 -1.85
C CYS A 273 -11.16 -31.93 -0.93
N PRO A 274 -11.65 -30.99 -0.10
CA PRO A 274 -12.81 -31.22 0.76
C PRO A 274 -14.12 -31.15 -0.04
N GLU A 275 -15.19 -31.72 0.53
CA GLU A 275 -16.55 -31.32 0.18
C GLU A 275 -17.00 -30.24 1.18
N PHE A 276 -17.69 -29.18 0.76
CA PHE A 276 -18.24 -28.17 1.63
C PHE A 276 -19.64 -28.58 2.10
N ALA A 277 -19.89 -28.48 3.40
CA ALA A 277 -21.21 -28.74 3.97
C ALA A 277 -22.22 -27.68 3.52
N ALA A 278 -23.50 -28.01 3.60
CA ALA A 278 -24.58 -27.11 3.19
C ALA A 278 -24.57 -25.79 3.96
N GLY A 279 -24.72 -24.68 3.25
CA GLY A 279 -24.81 -23.34 3.84
C GLY A 279 -23.48 -22.78 4.33
N VAL A 280 -22.35 -23.40 3.97
CA VAL A 280 -21.04 -22.80 4.23
C VAL A 280 -20.90 -21.51 3.42
N ARG A 281 -20.51 -20.45 4.13
CA ARG A 281 -20.23 -19.13 3.55
C ARG A 281 -18.80 -18.68 3.86
N LEU A 282 -18.07 -18.28 2.82
CA LEU A 282 -16.67 -17.90 2.92
C LEU A 282 -16.45 -16.50 2.33
N TYR A 283 -15.74 -15.65 3.06
CA TYR A 283 -15.33 -14.32 2.60
C TYR A 283 -13.80 -14.26 2.52
N GLY A 284 -13.23 -14.22 1.31
CA GLY A 284 -11.79 -14.16 1.10
C GLY A 284 -11.25 -15.17 0.08
N VAL A 285 -10.09 -15.74 0.35
CA VAL A 285 -9.41 -16.67 -0.57
C VAL A 285 -9.46 -18.08 -0.02
N VAL A 286 -9.86 -19.03 -0.86
CA VAL A 286 -9.74 -20.46 -0.58
C VAL A 286 -8.75 -21.04 -1.58
N PHE A 287 -7.66 -21.61 -1.09
CA PHE A 287 -6.68 -22.30 -1.92
C PHE A 287 -6.69 -23.79 -1.62
N ILE A 288 -6.99 -24.61 -2.62
CA ILE A 288 -6.97 -26.06 -2.53
C ILE A 288 -5.79 -26.57 -3.35
N ASP A 289 -4.78 -27.10 -2.66
CA ASP A 289 -3.55 -27.59 -3.27
C ASP A 289 -3.67 -29.04 -3.76
N ALA A 290 -4.80 -29.34 -4.40
CA ALA A 290 -5.11 -30.67 -4.91
C ALA A 290 -6.20 -30.56 -5.99
N PRO A 291 -6.27 -31.52 -6.93
CA PRO A 291 -7.42 -31.63 -7.82
C PRO A 291 -8.68 -32.00 -7.04
N CYS A 292 -9.81 -31.46 -7.50
CA CYS A 292 -11.14 -31.68 -6.96
C CYS A 292 -12.01 -32.49 -7.95
N PRO A 293 -11.81 -33.81 -8.09
CA PRO A 293 -12.61 -34.63 -9.01
C PRO A 293 -14.02 -34.95 -8.48
N ARG A 294 -14.25 -34.78 -7.18
CA ARG A 294 -15.55 -34.95 -6.53
C ARG A 294 -16.24 -33.58 -6.38
N PRO A 295 -17.58 -33.54 -6.34
CA PRO A 295 -18.35 -32.32 -6.08
C PRO A 295 -17.81 -31.55 -4.87
N LEU A 296 -17.47 -30.28 -5.09
CA LEU A 296 -17.13 -29.35 -4.01
C LEU A 296 -18.34 -29.08 -3.12
N ALA A 297 -19.55 -29.02 -3.66
CA ALA A 297 -20.75 -28.92 -2.85
C ALA A 297 -21.91 -29.71 -3.47
N ARG A 298 -22.66 -30.43 -2.63
CA ARG A 298 -23.88 -31.15 -3.05
C ARG A 298 -25.16 -30.36 -2.86
N LEU A 299 -25.13 -29.35 -2.00
CA LEU A 299 -26.32 -28.59 -1.60
C LEU A 299 -26.13 -27.11 -1.86
N SER A 300 -25.28 -26.43 -1.08
CA SER A 300 -24.95 -25.03 -1.33
C SER A 300 -23.58 -24.64 -0.80
N LEU A 301 -22.91 -23.73 -1.50
CA LEU A 301 -21.66 -23.08 -1.12
C LEU A 301 -21.66 -21.65 -1.63
N ASP A 302 -21.50 -20.69 -0.73
CA ASP A 302 -21.33 -19.27 -1.07
C ASP A 302 -19.88 -18.86 -0.78
N LEU A 303 -19.17 -18.41 -1.80
CA LEU A 303 -17.82 -17.86 -1.66
C LEU A 303 -17.76 -16.45 -2.25
N TYR A 304 -17.45 -15.48 -1.40
CA TYR A 304 -17.25 -14.08 -1.77
C TYR A 304 -15.75 -13.76 -1.75
N GLY A 305 -15.12 -13.87 -2.91
CA GLY A 305 -13.69 -13.70 -3.10
C GLY A 305 -13.18 -14.61 -4.20
N THR A 306 -12.13 -15.39 -3.92
CA THR A 306 -11.46 -16.22 -4.93
C THR A 306 -11.31 -17.65 -4.44
N LEU A 307 -11.80 -18.61 -5.24
CA LEU A 307 -11.50 -20.03 -5.12
C LEU A 307 -10.34 -20.38 -6.06
N ILE A 308 -9.25 -20.90 -5.52
CA ILE A 308 -8.07 -21.34 -6.26
C ILE A 308 -7.95 -22.84 -6.10
N VAL A 309 -7.93 -23.58 -7.20
CA VAL A 309 -7.77 -25.04 -7.20
C VAL A 309 -6.55 -25.43 -8.03
N ASN A 310 -5.59 -26.08 -7.38
CA ASN A 310 -4.41 -26.67 -8.04
C ASN A 310 -4.79 -28.01 -8.69
N GLY A 311 -5.64 -27.94 -9.71
CA GLY A 311 -6.08 -29.07 -10.50
C GLY A 311 -7.48 -28.82 -11.07
N ARG A 312 -8.03 -29.83 -11.76
CA ARG A 312 -9.43 -29.83 -12.20
C ARG A 312 -10.38 -29.63 -11.02
N VAL A 313 -11.51 -28.97 -11.26
CA VAL A 313 -12.54 -28.74 -10.24
C VAL A 313 -13.90 -29.26 -10.69
N ASN A 314 -14.60 -29.98 -9.82
CA ASN A 314 -16.00 -30.32 -9.96
C ASN A 314 -16.76 -29.49 -8.92
N LEU A 315 -17.52 -28.48 -9.35
CA LEU A 315 -18.29 -27.63 -8.43
C LEU A 315 -19.46 -28.43 -7.82
N GLY A 316 -20.01 -29.38 -8.57
CA GLY A 316 -21.05 -30.29 -8.12
C GLY A 316 -22.46 -29.87 -8.51
N PRO A 317 -23.47 -30.68 -8.14
CA PRO A 317 -24.87 -30.42 -8.46
C PRO A 317 -25.56 -29.42 -7.51
N GLY A 318 -24.89 -29.00 -6.45
CA GLY A 318 -25.43 -28.01 -5.51
C GLY A 318 -25.46 -26.60 -6.11
N ALA A 319 -26.17 -25.69 -5.43
CA ALA A 319 -26.11 -24.26 -5.73
C ALA A 319 -24.75 -23.71 -5.28
N VAL A 320 -23.82 -23.54 -6.22
CA VAL A 320 -22.49 -22.99 -5.94
C VAL A 320 -22.42 -21.58 -6.47
N GLN A 321 -22.24 -20.63 -5.56
CA GLN A 321 -22.07 -19.22 -5.88
C GLN A 321 -20.63 -18.80 -5.59
N LEU A 322 -19.89 -18.44 -6.64
CA LEU A 322 -18.55 -17.85 -6.53
C LEU A 322 -18.64 -16.39 -6.97
N ALA A 323 -18.56 -15.46 -6.04
CA ALA A 323 -18.78 -14.05 -6.30
C ALA A 323 -17.58 -13.20 -5.95
N ASN A 324 -17.36 -12.13 -6.72
CA ASN A 324 -16.49 -11.05 -6.29
C ASN A 324 -17.10 -10.36 -5.06
N ILE A 325 -16.25 -9.86 -4.15
CA ILE A 325 -16.70 -9.19 -2.92
C ILE A 325 -17.61 -7.97 -3.17
N GLN A 326 -17.52 -7.36 -4.36
CA GLN A 326 -18.36 -6.24 -4.77
C GLN A 326 -19.87 -6.57 -4.72
N LEU A 327 -20.24 -7.84 -4.86
CA LEU A 327 -21.64 -8.28 -4.78
C LEU A 327 -22.23 -8.04 -3.38
N GLU A 328 -21.40 -8.15 -2.33
CA GLU A 328 -21.83 -7.93 -0.94
C GLU A 328 -21.61 -6.48 -0.49
N ASP A 329 -20.56 -5.81 -0.98
CA ASP A 329 -20.33 -4.38 -0.76
C ASP A 329 -19.79 -3.74 -2.03
N SER A 330 -20.64 -2.98 -2.72
CA SER A 330 -20.30 -2.26 -3.95
C SER A 330 -19.11 -1.29 -3.81
N ARG A 331 -18.72 -0.91 -2.58
CA ARG A 331 -17.55 -0.07 -2.30
C ARG A 331 -16.25 -0.87 -2.28
N GLN A 332 -16.32 -2.20 -2.25
CA GLN A 332 -15.18 -3.09 -2.24
C GLN A 332 -14.98 -3.70 -3.64
N ALA A 333 -13.87 -3.35 -4.29
CA ALA A 333 -13.52 -3.87 -5.60
C ALA A 333 -12.46 -4.99 -5.55
N ALA A 334 -11.93 -5.29 -4.37
CA ALA A 334 -10.85 -6.24 -4.16
C ALA A 334 -10.86 -6.78 -2.71
N LEU A 335 -10.31 -7.97 -2.53
CA LEU A 335 -10.10 -8.57 -1.22
C LEU A 335 -9.08 -7.76 -0.42
N ARG A 336 -9.39 -7.53 0.85
CA ARG A 336 -8.56 -6.73 1.77
C ARG A 336 -7.91 -7.65 2.81
N PHE A 337 -6.60 -7.82 2.70
CA PHE A 337 -5.75 -8.43 3.72
C PHE A 337 -4.84 -7.36 4.34
N PRO A 338 -4.45 -7.49 5.62
CA PRO A 338 -3.45 -6.60 6.21
C PRO A 338 -2.15 -6.62 5.40
N ALA A 339 -1.49 -5.46 5.34
CA ALA A 339 -0.13 -5.40 4.80
C ALA A 339 0.80 -6.15 5.75
N LEU A 340 1.59 -7.07 5.20
CA LEU A 340 2.62 -7.80 5.94
C LEU A 340 3.93 -7.02 5.97
N ARG A 341 4.16 -6.19 4.95
CA ARG A 341 5.36 -5.37 4.82
C ARG A 341 5.08 -4.09 4.06
N LEU A 342 5.73 -3.02 4.48
CA LEU A 342 5.83 -1.77 3.72
C LEU A 342 7.21 -1.69 3.09
N THR A 343 7.26 -1.46 1.77
CA THR A 343 8.52 -1.26 1.06
C THR A 343 8.57 0.14 0.49
N ARG A 344 9.61 0.89 0.83
CA ARG A 344 9.87 2.22 0.26
C ARG A 344 10.07 2.10 -1.25
N VAL A 345 9.36 2.91 -2.05
CA VAL A 345 9.55 2.97 -3.50
C VAL A 345 10.77 3.85 -3.80
N PRO A 346 11.87 3.29 -4.37
CA PRO A 346 13.07 4.06 -4.64
C PRO A 346 12.80 5.24 -5.59
N GLY A 347 13.52 6.35 -5.39
CA GLY A 347 13.44 7.52 -6.29
C GLY A 347 12.24 8.45 -6.08
N THR A 348 11.38 8.21 -5.08
CA THR A 348 10.19 9.02 -4.80
C THR A 348 10.45 10.20 -3.84
N TRP A 349 11.57 10.90 -4.02
CA TRP A 349 11.88 12.09 -3.24
C TRP A 349 11.50 13.36 -4.02
N ARG A 350 10.68 14.20 -3.40
CA ARG A 350 10.51 15.61 -3.77
C ARG A 350 10.77 16.42 -2.51
N ASP A 351 11.70 17.35 -2.63
CA ASP A 351 11.97 18.42 -1.67
C ASP A 351 11.33 19.68 -2.26
N PHE A 352 10.53 20.41 -1.46
CA PHE A 352 9.73 21.55 -1.91
C PHE A 352 10.03 22.80 -1.11
#